data_AF-V4TCI6-F1
#
_entry.id   AF-V4TCI6-F1
#
_cell.length_a   1.000
_cell.length_b   1.000
_cell.length_c   1.000
_cell.angle_alpha   90.00
_cell.angle_beta   90.00
_cell.angle_gamma   90.00
#
_symmetry.space_group_name_H-M   'P 1'
#
loop_
_entity.id
_entity.type
_entity.pdbx_description
1 polymer ?
#
loop_
_entity_poly.entity_id
_entity_poly.type
_entity_poly.pdbx_seq_one_letter_code
_entity_poly.pdbx_strand_id
1 'polypeptide(L)'
;MPRRSLWKGSFVDAFLAELKNKKDVLANKKIWSRRSSILPEFLNTTVRIYNGRNFVRCKVTEEKVGHKFGEFAITRKRRPFGAPKGKK
;
A
#
# COMPACT_ATOMS: atom_id res chain seq x y z
N MET A 1 4.89 -1.68 -13.21
CA MET A 1 4.02 -2.07 -14.35
C MET A 1 2.56 -1.91 -13.96
N PRO A 2 1.74 -1.19 -14.74
CA PRO A 2 0.31 -1.08 -14.49
C PRO A 2 -0.33 -2.46 -14.54
N ARG A 3 -0.95 -2.88 -13.43
CA ARG A 3 -1.53 -4.23 -13.28
C ARG A 3 -2.94 -4.35 -13.89
N ARG A 4 -3.45 -3.27 -14.49
CA ARG A 4 -4.80 -3.15 -15.06
C ARG A 4 -4.67 -2.53 -16.45
N SER A 5 -5.56 -2.90 -17.36
CA SER A 5 -5.57 -2.35 -18.72
C SER A 5 -5.75 -0.83 -18.71
N LEU A 6 -5.05 -0.14 -19.62
CA LEU A 6 -4.97 1.32 -19.64
C LEU A 6 -6.36 1.99 -19.68
N TRP A 7 -7.26 1.46 -20.50
CA TRP A 7 -8.62 1.99 -20.69
C TRP A 7 -9.51 1.95 -19.43
N LYS A 8 -9.18 1.11 -18.44
CA LYS A 8 -9.98 1.00 -17.19
C LYS A 8 -9.55 2.01 -16.12
N GLY A 9 -8.43 2.70 -16.31
CA GLY A 9 -7.87 3.63 -15.33
C GLY A 9 -7.37 2.98 -14.02
N SER A 10 -6.83 3.84 -13.15
CA SER A 10 -6.35 3.45 -11.81
C SER A 10 -7.53 3.13 -10.88
N PHE A 11 -7.41 2.03 -10.14
CA PHE A 11 -8.45 1.64 -9.19
C PHE A 11 -8.20 2.24 -7.81
N VAL A 12 -9.22 2.87 -7.23
CA VAL A 12 -9.20 3.44 -5.88
C VAL A 12 -10.48 2.99 -5.18
N ASP A 13 -10.36 2.64 -3.91
CA ASP A 13 -11.52 2.18 -3.12
C ASP A 13 -12.32 3.40 -2.64
N ALA A 14 -13.64 3.30 -2.50
CA ALA A 14 -14.50 4.43 -2.17
C ALA A 14 -14.03 5.17 -0.89
N PHE A 15 -13.65 4.41 0.14
CA PHE A 15 -13.08 4.95 1.37
C PHE A 15 -11.82 5.79 1.18
N LEU A 16 -10.93 5.40 0.26
CA LEU A 16 -9.73 6.17 -0.06
C LEU A 16 -10.03 7.34 -1.00
N ALA A 17 -11.04 7.20 -1.86
CA ALA A 17 -11.48 8.26 -2.74
C ALA A 17 -12.05 9.46 -1.95
N GLU A 18 -12.79 9.22 -0.87
CA GLU A 18 -13.29 10.29 0.01
C GLU A 18 -12.17 11.03 0.76
N LEU A 19 -11.08 10.32 1.06
CA LEU A 19 -9.94 10.85 1.81
C LEU A 19 -8.92 11.60 0.94
N LYS A 20 -9.09 11.55 -0.39
CA LYS A 20 -8.21 12.17 -1.39
C LYS A 20 -7.96 13.67 -1.11
N ASN A 21 -8.99 14.38 -0.67
CA ASN A 21 -8.94 15.82 -0.42
C ASN A 21 -8.55 16.19 1.03
N LYS A 22 -8.51 15.21 1.95
CA LYS A 22 -8.32 15.43 3.39
C LYS A 22 -6.96 14.90 3.85
N LYS A 23 -5.88 15.62 3.50
CA LYS A 23 -4.49 15.21 3.79
C LYS A 23 -4.22 15.03 5.30
N ASP A 24 -4.77 15.91 6.13
CA ASP A 24 -4.58 15.84 7.60
C ASP A 24 -5.16 14.56 8.20
N VAL A 25 -6.33 14.14 7.73
CA VAL A 25 -7.00 12.91 8.16
C VAL A 25 -6.28 11.66 7.63
N LEU A 26 -5.57 11.80 6.52
CA LEU A 26 -4.84 10.71 5.89
C LEU A 26 -3.53 10.40 6.61
N ALA A 27 -2.95 11.38 7.33
CA ALA A 27 -1.79 11.17 8.17
C ALA A 27 -2.08 10.09 9.23
N ASN A 28 -1.31 9.00 9.19
CA ASN A 28 -1.46 7.81 10.03
C ASN A 28 -2.73 6.97 9.82
N LYS A 29 -3.48 7.18 8.73
CA LYS A 29 -4.69 6.38 8.45
C LYS A 29 -4.34 4.91 8.24
N LYS A 30 -5.16 4.04 8.84
CA LYS A 30 -5.14 2.59 8.62
C LYS A 30 -5.80 2.28 7.27
N ILE A 31 -5.04 1.64 6.38
CA ILE A 31 -5.46 1.23 5.04
C ILE A 31 -5.62 -0.28 5.04
N TRP A 32 -6.85 -0.74 4.83
CA TRP A 32 -7.15 -2.15 4.55
C TRP A 32 -7.18 -2.46 3.06
N SER A 33 -7.56 -1.49 2.22
CA SER A 33 -7.59 -1.68 0.77
C SER A 33 -6.18 -1.65 0.17
N ARG A 34 -5.59 -2.84 0.04
CA ARG A 34 -4.27 -3.05 -0.59
C ARG A 34 -4.30 -3.01 -2.11
N ARG A 35 -5.49 -3.15 -2.70
CA ARG A 35 -5.72 -3.19 -4.14
C ARG A 35 -5.72 -1.80 -4.78
N SER A 36 -5.86 -0.75 -3.98
CA SER A 36 -5.92 0.63 -4.44
C SER A 36 -4.56 1.13 -4.91
N SER A 37 -4.59 1.89 -6.00
CA SER A 37 -3.43 2.58 -6.56
C SER A 37 -3.13 3.85 -5.76
N ILE A 38 -1.85 4.19 -5.68
CA ILE A 38 -1.37 5.42 -5.07
C ILE A 38 -1.54 6.54 -6.10
N LEU A 39 -2.46 7.45 -5.79
CA LEU A 39 -2.68 8.69 -6.51
C LEU A 39 -1.66 9.76 -6.11
N PRO A 40 -1.42 10.76 -6.98
CA PRO A 40 -0.55 11.89 -6.67
C PRO A 40 -1.07 12.75 -5.49
N GLU A 41 -2.36 12.72 -5.15
CA GLU A 41 -2.83 13.48 -3.97
C GLU A 41 -2.35 12.91 -2.64
N PHE A 42 -1.91 11.65 -2.61
CA PHE A 42 -1.39 10.99 -1.41
C PHE A 42 0.10 11.27 -1.16
N LEU A 43 0.73 12.11 -1.98
CA LEU A 43 2.13 12.50 -1.81
C LEU A 43 2.39 13.11 -0.43
N ASN A 44 3.60 12.85 0.08
CA ASN A 44 4.08 13.31 1.39
C ASN A 44 3.25 12.86 2.60
N THR A 45 2.28 11.96 2.41
CA THR A 45 1.49 11.41 3.51
C THR A 45 2.12 10.13 4.04
N THR A 46 1.98 9.89 5.34
CA THR A 46 2.39 8.62 5.96
C THR A 46 1.18 7.77 6.26
N VAL A 47 1.11 6.59 5.67
CA VAL A 47 -0.04 5.67 5.79
C VAL A 47 0.35 4.38 6.50
N ARG A 48 -0.65 3.68 7.06
CA ARG A 48 -0.47 2.40 7.74
C ARG A 48 -1.17 1.30 6.97
N ILE A 49 -0.42 0.46 6.25
CA ILE A 49 -0.95 -0.55 5.33
C ILE A 49 -1.10 -1.88 6.06
N TYR A 50 -2.29 -2.48 6.02
CA TYR A 50 -2.54 -3.77 6.65
C TYR A 50 -1.87 -4.91 5.88
N ASN A 51 -1.13 -5.76 6.61
CA ASN A 51 -0.37 -6.86 6.02
C ASN A 51 -1.00 -8.24 6.26
N GLY A 52 -2.18 -8.32 6.88
CA GLY A 52 -2.83 -9.58 7.28
C GLY A 52 -2.57 -9.97 8.74
N ARG A 53 -1.69 -9.25 9.44
CA ARG A 53 -1.44 -9.39 10.88
C ARG A 53 -1.26 -8.03 11.53
N ASN A 54 -0.25 -7.29 11.06
CA ASN A 54 0.11 -5.96 11.57
C ASN A 54 -0.02 -4.89 10.49
N PHE A 55 0.02 -3.63 10.92
CA PHE A 55 0.09 -2.49 10.02
C PHE A 55 1.54 -2.06 9.79
N VAL A 56 1.93 -1.94 8.52
CA VAL A 56 3.25 -1.45 8.11
C VAL A 56 3.14 0.04 7.82
N ARG A 57 4.00 0.85 8.46
CA ARG A 57 4.04 2.29 8.23
C ARG A 57 4.84 2.58 6.95
N CYS A 58 4.24 3.27 5.99
CA CYS A 58 4.87 3.63 4.73
C CYS A 58 4.66 5.13 4.46
N LYS A 59 5.76 5.85 4.23
CA LYS A 59 5.72 7.22 3.69
C LYS A 59 5.56 7.15 2.18
N VAL A 60 4.63 7.90 1.62
CA VAL A 60 4.38 7.98 0.17
C VAL A 60 5.32 9.02 -0.44
N THR A 61 6.21 8.57 -1.31
CA THR A 61 7.11 9.39 -2.13
C THR A 61 6.63 9.40 -3.58
N GLU A 62 7.17 10.30 -4.40
CA GLU A 62 6.78 10.45 -5.81
C GLU A 62 7.01 9.19 -6.65
N GLU A 63 8.10 8.48 -6.37
CA GLU A 63 8.41 7.17 -6.98
C GLU A 63 7.34 6.09 -6.73
N LYS A 64 6.50 6.25 -5.69
CA LYS A 64 5.45 5.27 -5.36
C LYS A 64 4.14 5.54 -6.09
N VAL A 65 4.02 6.67 -6.80
CA VAL A 65 2.81 7.00 -7.56
C VAL A 65 2.63 5.98 -8.68
N GLY A 66 1.39 5.53 -8.89
CA GLY A 66 1.06 4.51 -9.88
C GLY A 66 1.24 3.05 -9.40
N HIS A 67 1.92 2.83 -8.28
CA HIS A 67 1.98 1.53 -7.62
C HIS A 67 0.76 1.29 -6.72
N LYS A 68 0.54 0.03 -6.30
CA LYS A 68 -0.52 -0.30 -5.33
C LYS A 68 0.03 -0.32 -3.90
N PHE A 69 -0.80 0.05 -2.93
CA PHE A 69 -0.43 -0.04 -1.51
C PHE A 69 0.03 -1.45 -1.10
N GLY A 70 -0.55 -2.50 -1.70
CA GLY A 70 -0.20 -3.87 -1.39
C GLY A 70 1.25 -4.27 -1.70
N GLU A 71 1.93 -3.57 -2.61
CA GLU A 71 3.33 -3.83 -3.00
C GLU A 71 4.31 -3.46 -1.88
N PHE A 72 3.94 -2.50 -1.04
CA PHE A 72 4.79 -2.00 0.05
C PHE A 72 4.59 -2.75 1.38
N ALA A 73 3.70 -3.75 1.42
CA ALA A 73 3.40 -4.56 2.61
C ALA A 73 3.62 -6.05 2.33
N ILE A 74 4.74 -6.62 2.78
CA ILE A 74 5.11 -8.02 2.49
C ILE A 74 4.33 -9.00 3.37
N THR A 75 3.42 -9.81 2.81
CA THR A 75 2.54 -10.72 3.57
C THR A 75 3.22 -11.92 4.20
N ARG A 76 4.26 -12.45 3.55
CA ARG A 76 4.93 -13.67 3.97
C ARG A 76 6.31 -13.32 4.49
N LYS A 77 6.71 -13.93 5.61
CA LYS A 77 8.10 -13.85 6.09
C LYS A 77 9.00 -14.42 5.00
N ARG A 78 9.87 -13.58 4.44
CA ARG A 78 10.87 -14.05 3.47
C ARG A 78 11.79 -15.02 4.20
N ARG A 79 11.96 -16.23 3.65
CA ARG A 79 13.00 -17.15 4.13
C ARG A 79 14.33 -16.71 3.49
N PRO A 80 15.38 -16.48 4.29
CA PRO A 80 16.73 -16.34 3.74
C PRO A 80 17.10 -17.62 2.99
N PHE A 81 17.78 -17.48 1.85
CA PHE A 81 18.37 -18.63 1.18
C PHE A 81 19.45 -19.22 2.10
N GLY A 82 19.36 -20.51 2.43
CA GLY A 82 20.26 -21.18 3.38
C GLY A 82 19.78 -21.21 4.85
N ALA A 83 18.60 -20.67 5.18
CA ALA A 83 18.10 -20.79 6.55
C ALA A 83 17.76 -22.26 6.89
N PRO A 84 18.33 -22.84 7.96
CA PRO A 84 18.04 -24.21 8.35
C PRO A 84 16.54 -24.35 8.64
N LYS A 85 15.92 -25.42 8.15
CA LYS A 85 14.53 -25.73 8.50
C LYS A 85 14.52 -26.04 10.00
N GLY A 86 14.08 -25.07 10.81
CA GLY A 86 13.87 -25.28 12.24
C GLY A 86 13.04 -26.55 12.44
N LYS A 87 13.57 -27.48 13.24
CA LYS A 87 12.87 -28.72 13.62
C LYS A 87 11.56 -28.35 14.30
N LYS A 88 10.49 -29.06 13.91
CA LYS A 88 9.19 -29.00 14.58
C LYS A 88 9.32 -29.55 15.99
#